data_AF-A0A2A3D513-F1
#
_entry.id   AF-A0A2A3D513-F1
#
_cell.length_a   1.000
_cell.length_b   1.000
_cell.length_c   1.000
_cell.angle_alpha   90.00
_cell.angle_beta   90.00
_cell.angle_gamma   90.00
#
_symmetry.space_group_name_H-M   'P 1'
#
loop_
_entity.id
_entity.type
_entity.pdbx_description
1 polymer ?
#
loop_
_entity_poly.entity_id
_entity_poly.type
_entity_poly.pdbx_seq_one_letter_code
_entity_poly.pdbx_strand_id
1 'polypeptide(L)'
;MPLFSILITDDGSEHLSGLVAENIHSLTAAHPGEEHRLFREAALAEFISTHFGAEVLSAFRTLRPYSYKADLAKYCLLHEQGGLYADLSYFFLRGVPRANGKLSIFRDFLSSTPWDTSIGVVAAPARHKALAKAIELVCANVKREYYGPTALCPTGPTLFGKAVALTCEPEDLIVGEAVRSVPPAAALQPSADFGHCLSHDGEPIAIKRKRGGKPISQLGVGGGNRYNRLWRSREVYRDRPLWARIFRWRI
;
A
#
# COMPACT_ATOMS: atom_id res chain seq x y z
N MET A 1 -12.71 -7.97 11.43
CA MET A 1 -11.69 -8.46 10.47
C MET A 1 -10.33 -7.93 10.95
N PRO A 2 -9.17 -8.42 10.49
CA PRO A 2 -7.91 -7.85 10.94
C PRO A 2 -7.65 -6.47 10.29
N LEU A 3 -7.02 -5.57 11.04
CA LEU A 3 -6.50 -4.30 10.55
C LEU A 3 -4.98 -4.40 10.43
N PHE A 4 -4.42 -3.97 9.30
CA PHE A 4 -3.00 -4.07 9.02
C PHE A 4 -2.37 -2.71 8.78
N SER A 5 -1.17 -2.54 9.32
CA SER A 5 -0.23 -1.52 8.88
C SER A 5 1.16 -2.13 8.70
N ILE A 6 2.01 -1.50 7.89
CA ILE A 6 3.38 -1.95 7.66
C ILE A 6 4.36 -0.83 8.00
N LEU A 7 5.42 -1.17 8.72
CA LEU A 7 6.57 -0.30 8.98
C LEU A 7 7.88 -1.04 8.69
N ILE A 8 8.60 -0.58 7.67
CA ILE A 8 9.92 -1.08 7.29
C ILE A 8 10.92 0.08 7.42
N THR A 9 11.90 -0.07 8.30
CA THR A 9 12.97 0.90 8.59
C THR A 9 14.28 0.17 8.86
N ASP A 10 15.40 0.86 8.64
CA ASP A 10 16.76 0.37 8.92
C ASP A 10 17.17 0.42 10.39
N ASP A 11 16.51 1.28 11.18
CA ASP A 11 16.92 1.59 12.55
C ASP A 11 16.41 0.57 13.58
N GLY A 12 15.57 -0.39 13.17
CA GLY A 12 15.01 -1.41 14.06
C GLY A 12 14.21 -0.83 15.22
N SER A 13 13.80 0.45 15.14
CA SER A 13 13.16 1.12 16.26
C SER A 13 11.75 0.57 16.48
N GLU A 14 11.51 0.09 17.71
CA GLU A 14 10.18 -0.26 18.17
C GLU A 14 9.35 0.96 18.58
N HIS A 15 9.98 2.12 18.77
CA HIS A 15 9.28 3.32 19.15
C HIS A 15 8.53 3.94 17.95
N LEU A 16 7.21 4.02 18.07
CA LEU A 16 6.37 4.77 17.14
C LEU A 16 6.30 6.23 17.57
N SER A 17 6.42 7.14 16.61
CA SER A 17 6.20 8.56 16.88
C SER A 17 4.77 8.84 17.33
N GLY A 18 4.56 9.96 18.05
CA GLY A 18 3.23 10.37 18.50
C GLY A 18 2.20 10.47 17.36
N LEU A 19 2.60 10.98 16.19
CA LEU A 19 1.72 11.06 15.02
C LEU A 19 1.33 9.69 14.46
N VAL A 20 2.25 8.72 14.44
CA VAL A 20 1.94 7.36 13.98
C VAL A 20 1.02 6.66 14.98
N ALA A 21 1.29 6.80 16.28
CA ALA A 21 0.43 6.25 17.32
C ALA A 21 -0.99 6.84 17.26
N GLU A 22 -1.12 8.15 17.06
CA GLU A 22 -2.42 8.83 16.91
C GLU A 22 -3.18 8.32 15.68
N ASN A 23 -2.48 8.14 14.55
CA ASN A 23 -3.09 7.60 13.32
C ASN A 23 -3.59 6.16 13.52
N ILE A 24 -2.79 5.29 14.14
CA ILE A 24 -3.23 3.92 14.48
C ILE A 24 -4.41 3.95 15.44
N HIS A 25 -4.38 4.82 16.45
CA HIS A 25 -5.50 4.96 17.38
C HIS A 25 -6.78 5.36 16.65
N SER A 26 -6.72 6.36 15.75
CA SER A 26 -7.88 6.77 14.94
C SER A 26 -8.42 5.63 14.07
N LEU A 27 -7.52 4.80 13.50
CA LEU A 27 -7.91 3.61 12.74
C LEU A 27 -8.67 2.62 13.61
N THR A 28 -8.18 2.31 14.81
CA THR A 28 -8.83 1.38 15.75
C THR A 28 -10.15 1.93 16.29
N ALA A 29 -10.23 3.23 16.56
CA ALA A 29 -11.46 3.89 17.02
C ALA A 29 -12.54 3.88 15.94
N ALA A 30 -12.16 4.02 14.67
CA ALA A 30 -13.05 3.92 13.51
C ALA A 30 -13.53 2.49 13.19
N HIS A 31 -12.92 1.47 13.81
CA HIS A 31 -13.18 0.05 13.56
C HIS A 31 -13.23 -0.74 14.88
N PRO A 32 -14.21 -0.47 15.76
CA PRO A 32 -14.27 -1.08 17.08
C PRO A 32 -14.41 -2.61 17.00
N GLY A 33 -13.67 -3.31 17.87
CA GLY A 33 -13.67 -4.78 17.93
C GLY A 33 -12.78 -5.47 16.89
N GLU A 34 -12.08 -4.71 16.04
CA GLU A 34 -11.13 -5.24 15.07
C GLU A 34 -9.68 -5.12 15.59
N GLU A 35 -8.94 -6.22 15.54
CA GLU A 35 -7.55 -6.28 16.01
C GLU A 35 -6.61 -5.61 15.01
N HIS A 36 -5.80 -4.66 15.47
CA HIS A 36 -4.74 -4.04 14.67
C HIS A 36 -3.42 -4.77 14.83
N ARG A 37 -2.74 -4.99 13.69
CA ARG A 37 -1.42 -5.60 13.61
C ARG A 37 -0.49 -4.73 12.78
N LEU A 38 0.64 -4.35 13.41
CA LEU A 38 1.74 -3.66 12.75
C LEU A 38 2.81 -4.67 12.31
N PHE A 39 3.01 -4.81 11.01
CA PHE A 39 4.01 -5.72 10.45
C PHE A 39 5.34 -5.03 10.18
N ARG A 40 6.44 -5.71 10.54
CA ARG A 40 7.83 -5.36 10.23
C ARG A 40 8.37 -6.27 9.12
N GLU A 41 9.50 -5.90 8.52
CA GLU A 41 10.04 -6.64 7.36
C GLU A 41 10.28 -8.13 7.62
N ALA A 42 10.83 -8.49 8.80
CA ALA A 42 11.09 -9.90 9.14
C ALA A 42 9.79 -10.72 9.18
N ALA A 43 8.78 -10.21 9.91
CA ALA A 43 7.46 -10.85 10.00
C ALA A 43 6.76 -10.94 8.63
N LEU A 44 6.95 -9.93 7.75
CA LEU A 44 6.44 -9.98 6.38
C LEU A 44 7.12 -11.05 5.53
N ALA A 45 8.44 -11.17 5.63
CA ALA A 45 9.19 -12.19 4.91
C ALA A 45 8.80 -13.61 5.34
N GLU A 46 8.63 -13.82 6.65
CA GLU A 46 8.13 -15.09 7.22
C GLU A 46 6.71 -15.37 6.72
N PHE A 47 5.80 -14.40 6.86
CA PHE A 47 4.43 -14.52 6.39
C PHE A 47 4.34 -14.91 4.91
N ILE A 48 5.09 -14.21 4.05
CA ILE A 48 5.14 -14.51 2.62
C ILE A 48 5.71 -15.91 2.36
N SER A 49 6.74 -16.33 3.10
CA SER A 49 7.33 -17.66 2.93
C SER A 49 6.40 -18.81 3.34
N THR A 50 5.52 -18.56 4.31
CA THR A 50 4.56 -19.56 4.82
C THR A 50 3.36 -19.71 3.90
N HIS A 51 2.85 -18.60 3.34
CA HIS A 51 1.58 -18.59 2.60
C HIS A 51 1.72 -18.54 1.08
N PHE A 52 2.90 -18.16 0.55
CA PHE A 52 3.12 -17.96 -0.89
C PHE A 52 4.35 -18.71 -1.40
N GLY A 53 4.39 -18.96 -2.71
CA GLY A 53 5.50 -19.66 -3.35
C GLY A 53 6.81 -18.88 -3.37
N ALA A 54 7.90 -19.59 -3.68
CA ALA A 54 9.26 -19.04 -3.70
C ALA A 54 9.43 -17.80 -4.62
N GLU A 55 8.62 -17.69 -5.69
CA GLU A 55 8.63 -16.53 -6.58
C GLU A 55 8.23 -15.23 -5.86
N VAL A 56 7.16 -15.26 -5.05
CA VAL A 56 6.67 -14.08 -4.32
C VAL A 56 7.67 -13.65 -3.25
N LEU A 57 8.22 -14.62 -2.51
CA LEU A 57 9.28 -14.35 -1.53
C LEU A 57 10.53 -13.77 -2.19
N SER A 58 10.94 -14.32 -3.34
CA SER A 58 12.06 -13.80 -4.12
C SER A 58 11.78 -12.39 -4.61
N ALA A 59 10.56 -12.10 -5.06
CA ALA A 59 10.16 -10.75 -5.48
C ALA A 59 10.28 -9.76 -4.32
N PHE A 60 9.73 -10.10 -3.15
CA PHE A 60 9.82 -9.29 -1.93
C PHE A 60 11.27 -9.00 -1.50
N ARG A 61 12.15 -9.99 -1.59
CA ARG A 61 13.57 -9.84 -1.25
C ARG A 61 14.36 -9.03 -2.29
N THR A 62 13.95 -9.08 -3.56
CA THR A 62 14.61 -8.36 -4.67
C THR A 62 14.31 -6.87 -4.64
N LEU A 63 13.12 -6.45 -4.21
CA LEU A 63 12.76 -5.04 -4.12
C LEU A 63 13.62 -4.32 -3.07
N ARG A 64 14.32 -3.25 -3.48
CA ARG A 64 15.09 -2.38 -2.57
C ARG A 64 14.21 -1.33 -1.87
N PRO A 65 13.26 -0.65 -2.54
CA PRO A 65 12.44 0.36 -1.88
C PRO A 65 11.51 -0.26 -0.82
N TYR A 66 11.46 0.34 0.37
CA TYR A 66 10.62 -0.14 1.47
C TYR A 66 9.13 0.01 1.17
N SER A 67 8.76 1.06 0.44
CA SER A 67 7.38 1.19 -0.06
C SER A 67 7.02 0.07 -1.02
N TYR A 68 7.92 -0.36 -1.91
CA TYR A 68 7.61 -1.42 -2.87
C TYR A 68 7.49 -2.78 -2.19
N LYS A 69 8.35 -3.05 -1.19
CA LYS A 69 8.18 -4.20 -0.29
C LYS A 69 6.81 -4.17 0.39
N ALA A 70 6.45 -3.03 0.97
CA ALA A 70 5.17 -2.84 1.64
C ALA A 70 3.97 -3.00 0.69
N ASP A 71 4.09 -2.57 -0.57
CA ASP A 71 3.06 -2.74 -1.61
C ASP A 71 2.83 -4.22 -1.92
N LEU A 72 3.88 -5.02 -2.14
CA LEU A 72 3.72 -6.47 -2.33
C LEU A 72 3.15 -7.15 -1.09
N ALA A 73 3.69 -6.81 0.08
CA ALA A 73 3.28 -7.39 1.35
C ALA A 73 1.81 -7.10 1.69
N LYS A 74 1.31 -5.88 1.47
CA LYS A 74 -0.11 -5.57 1.71
C LYS A 74 -1.03 -6.36 0.78
N TYR A 75 -0.65 -6.59 -0.48
CA TYR A 75 -1.42 -7.46 -1.36
C TYR A 75 -1.46 -8.90 -0.84
N CYS A 76 -0.33 -9.42 -0.36
CA CYS A 76 -0.24 -10.75 0.21
C CYS A 76 -1.10 -10.89 1.49
N LEU A 77 -0.99 -9.95 2.42
CA LEU A 77 -1.76 -9.94 3.67
C LEU A 77 -3.27 -9.90 3.39
N LEU A 78 -3.71 -8.95 2.56
CA LEU A 78 -5.13 -8.81 2.21
C LEU A 78 -5.64 -10.01 1.41
N HIS A 79 -4.83 -10.59 0.52
CA HIS A 79 -5.24 -11.76 -0.25
C HIS A 79 -5.39 -12.99 0.63
N GLU A 80 -4.51 -13.19 1.61
CA GLU A 80 -4.57 -14.35 2.50
C GLU A 80 -5.68 -14.21 3.55
N GLN A 81 -5.75 -13.05 4.21
CA GLN A 81 -6.54 -12.87 5.44
C GLN A 81 -7.80 -12.00 5.24
N GLY A 82 -7.93 -11.32 4.09
CA GLY A 82 -8.89 -10.23 3.94
C GLY A 82 -8.61 -9.10 4.92
N GLY A 83 -9.60 -8.31 5.27
CA GLY A 83 -9.46 -7.25 6.28
C GLY A 83 -9.23 -5.87 5.68
N LEU A 84 -8.61 -5.00 6.47
CA LEU A 84 -8.35 -3.61 6.10
C LEU A 84 -6.87 -3.30 6.26
N TYR A 85 -6.22 -2.85 5.19
CA TYR A 85 -4.89 -2.28 5.26
C TYR A 85 -4.97 -0.75 5.30
N ALA A 86 -4.13 -0.12 6.12
CA ALA A 86 -3.95 1.32 6.15
C ALA A 86 -2.47 1.71 6.32
N ASP A 87 -2.00 2.63 5.48
CA ASP A 87 -0.71 3.31 5.66
C ASP A 87 -0.73 4.13 6.95
N LEU A 88 0.39 4.13 7.68
CA LEU A 88 0.59 4.87 8.94
C LEU A 88 0.43 6.39 8.85
N SER A 89 0.26 6.94 7.64
CA SER A 89 0.05 8.36 7.41
C SER A 89 -1.41 8.80 7.44
N TYR A 90 -2.37 7.88 7.58
CA TYR A 90 -3.80 8.21 7.56
C TYR A 90 -4.37 8.35 8.96
N PHE A 91 -5.04 9.47 9.19
CA PHE A 91 -5.91 9.68 10.33
C PHE A 91 -7.35 9.42 9.90
N PHE A 92 -8.05 8.53 10.60
CA PHE A 92 -9.41 8.12 10.25
C PHE A 92 -10.44 8.98 10.97
N LEU A 93 -11.41 9.48 10.20
CA LEU A 93 -12.58 10.20 10.73
C LEU A 93 -13.76 9.25 10.94
N ARG A 94 -13.80 8.15 10.17
CA ARG A 94 -14.85 7.14 10.22
C ARG A 94 -14.36 5.82 9.63
N GLY A 95 -15.18 4.79 9.80
CA GLY A 95 -14.91 3.46 9.26
C GLY A 95 -14.87 3.44 7.74
N VAL A 96 -14.02 2.56 7.18
CA VAL A 96 -13.98 2.33 5.73
C VAL A 96 -15.22 1.56 5.32
N PRO A 97 -15.97 2.02 4.30
CA PRO A 97 -17.19 1.35 3.86
C PRO A 97 -16.86 -0.06 3.34
N ARG A 98 -17.64 -1.05 3.74
CA ARG A 98 -17.40 -2.48 3.44
C ARG A 98 -18.73 -3.19 3.20
N ALA A 99 -18.72 -4.15 2.28
CA ALA A 99 -19.83 -5.06 2.05
C ALA A 99 -19.29 -6.46 1.74
N ASN A 100 -20.10 -7.49 1.99
CA ASN A 100 -19.68 -8.88 1.80
C ASN A 100 -19.21 -9.12 0.35
N GLY A 101 -18.04 -9.73 0.21
CA GLY A 101 -17.45 -10.04 -1.10
C GLY A 101 -16.88 -8.87 -1.89
N LYS A 102 -17.01 -7.62 -1.42
CA LYS A 102 -16.60 -6.43 -2.18
C LYS A 102 -15.21 -5.91 -1.81
N LEU A 103 -14.48 -5.42 -2.80
CA LEU A 103 -13.23 -4.70 -2.65
C LEU A 103 -13.49 -3.20 -2.48
N SER A 104 -13.11 -2.63 -1.34
CA SER A 104 -13.21 -1.20 -1.05
C SER A 104 -11.91 -0.48 -1.37
N ILE A 105 -11.96 0.42 -2.34
CA ILE A 105 -10.80 1.13 -2.89
C ILE A 105 -11.11 2.59 -3.17
N PHE A 106 -10.07 3.39 -3.33
CA PHE A 106 -10.18 4.82 -3.61
C PHE A 106 -9.43 5.15 -4.90
N ARG A 107 -10.09 5.82 -5.86
CA ARG A 107 -9.43 6.37 -7.04
C ARG A 107 -8.32 7.35 -6.63
N ASP A 108 -7.13 7.25 -7.22
CA ASP A 108 -6.02 8.17 -6.95
C ASP A 108 -6.07 9.40 -7.89
N PHE A 109 -5.12 10.33 -7.76
CA PHE A 109 -5.02 11.56 -8.57
C PHE A 109 -4.64 11.35 -10.06
N LEU A 110 -4.90 10.17 -10.63
CA LEU A 110 -4.70 9.81 -12.05
C LEU A 110 -3.44 10.43 -12.66
N SER A 111 -2.28 10.05 -12.12
CA SER A 111 -0.98 10.65 -12.47
C SER A 111 -0.31 10.01 -13.68
N SER A 112 -0.67 8.77 -13.98
CA SER A 112 0.00 7.96 -15.00
C SER A 112 -0.97 7.20 -15.89
N THR A 113 -2.13 6.81 -15.36
CA THR A 113 -3.14 6.03 -16.07
C THR A 113 -4.55 6.38 -15.57
N PRO A 114 -5.61 6.17 -16.37
CA PRO A 114 -6.98 6.44 -15.95
C PRO A 114 -7.50 5.48 -14.87
N TRP A 115 -6.74 4.42 -14.53
CA TRP A 115 -7.08 3.44 -13.50
C TRP A 115 -6.26 3.58 -12.22
N ASP A 116 -5.41 4.61 -12.07
CA ASP A 116 -4.60 4.76 -10.85
C ASP A 116 -5.49 4.70 -9.59
N THR A 117 -5.20 3.71 -8.73
CA THR A 117 -6.00 3.42 -7.53
C THR A 117 -5.12 3.52 -6.29
N SER A 118 -5.53 4.32 -5.31
CA SER A 118 -4.81 4.49 -4.06
C SER A 118 -4.69 3.15 -3.33
N ILE A 119 -3.48 2.84 -2.89
CA ILE A 119 -3.15 1.65 -2.09
C ILE A 119 -2.82 1.99 -0.63
N GLY A 120 -3.14 3.22 -0.25
CA GLY A 120 -2.90 3.73 1.10
C GLY A 120 -3.94 3.25 2.10
N VAL A 121 -5.16 2.96 1.64
CA VAL A 121 -6.23 2.33 2.42
C VAL A 121 -6.99 1.40 1.48
N VAL A 122 -7.08 0.11 1.83
CA VAL A 122 -7.75 -0.92 1.01
C VAL A 122 -8.42 -1.92 1.93
N ALA A 123 -9.71 -2.18 1.72
CA ALA A 123 -10.43 -3.25 2.41
C ALA A 123 -10.83 -4.34 1.42
N ALA A 124 -10.64 -5.61 1.78
CA ALA A 124 -10.94 -6.70 0.87
C ALA A 124 -11.43 -7.96 1.63
N PRO A 125 -12.27 -8.80 0.99
CA PRO A 125 -12.43 -10.17 1.44
C PRO A 125 -11.15 -10.96 1.18
N ALA A 126 -10.95 -12.04 1.94
CA ALA A 126 -9.87 -12.98 1.65
C ALA A 126 -10.04 -13.55 0.23
N ARG A 127 -8.91 -13.88 -0.39
CA ARG A 127 -8.80 -14.45 -1.74
C ARG A 127 -9.34 -13.60 -2.88
N HIS A 128 -9.49 -12.28 -2.69
CA HIS A 128 -9.99 -11.41 -3.76
C HIS A 128 -9.11 -11.45 -5.03
N LYS A 129 -9.76 -11.61 -6.19
CA LYS A 129 -9.13 -11.79 -7.52
C LYS A 129 -8.17 -10.66 -7.91
N ALA A 130 -8.54 -9.42 -7.62
CA ALA A 130 -7.68 -8.26 -7.90
C ALA A 130 -6.34 -8.29 -7.14
N LEU A 131 -6.34 -8.82 -5.91
CA LEU A 131 -5.11 -8.93 -5.10
C LEU A 131 -4.21 -10.04 -5.64
N ALA A 132 -4.79 -11.19 -6.03
CA ALA A 132 -4.04 -12.26 -6.70
C ALA A 132 -3.37 -11.74 -7.97
N LYS A 133 -4.11 -10.98 -8.79
CA LYS A 133 -3.57 -10.37 -10.01
C LYS A 133 -2.50 -9.32 -9.70
N ALA A 134 -2.64 -8.52 -8.65
CA ALA A 134 -1.61 -7.56 -8.25
C ALA A 134 -0.31 -8.27 -7.85
N ILE A 135 -0.38 -9.35 -7.08
CA ILE A 135 0.79 -10.16 -6.69
C ILE A 135 1.50 -10.74 -7.93
N GLU A 136 0.74 -11.32 -8.86
CA GLU A 136 1.27 -11.83 -10.14
C GLU A 136 1.99 -10.74 -10.93
N LEU A 137 1.35 -9.57 -11.09
CA LEU A 137 1.91 -8.45 -11.85
C LEU A 137 3.18 -7.90 -11.19
N VAL A 138 3.25 -7.84 -9.86
CA VAL A 138 4.48 -7.45 -9.14
C VAL A 138 5.60 -8.44 -9.43
N CYS A 139 5.33 -9.75 -9.34
CA CYS A 139 6.33 -10.78 -9.62
C CYS A 139 6.84 -10.68 -11.07
N ALA A 140 5.94 -10.49 -12.03
CA ALA A 140 6.29 -10.27 -13.43
C ALA A 140 7.15 -9.00 -13.63
N ASN A 141 6.81 -7.90 -12.95
CA ASN A 141 7.59 -6.66 -12.96
C ASN A 141 8.99 -6.85 -12.38
N VAL A 142 9.12 -7.57 -11.27
CA VAL A 142 10.42 -7.87 -10.67
C VAL A 142 11.26 -8.77 -11.58
N LYS A 143 10.67 -9.79 -12.21
CA LYS A 143 11.38 -10.69 -13.13
C LYS A 143 12.01 -9.96 -14.32
N ARG A 144 11.26 -9.00 -14.89
CA ARG A 144 11.70 -8.19 -16.03
C ARG A 144 12.37 -6.88 -15.64
N GLU A 145 12.58 -6.63 -14.34
CA GLU A 145 13.13 -5.37 -13.80
C GLU A 145 12.42 -4.11 -14.36
N TYR A 146 11.10 -4.14 -14.38
CA TYR A 146 10.28 -3.07 -14.98
C TYR A 146 10.26 -1.79 -14.14
N TYR A 147 10.52 -0.63 -14.75
CA TYR A 147 10.42 0.67 -14.07
C TYR A 147 9.14 1.43 -14.39
N GLY A 148 8.66 1.33 -15.64
CA GLY A 148 7.54 2.12 -16.15
C GLY A 148 7.81 3.63 -16.26
N PRO A 149 6.80 4.42 -16.65
CA PRO A 149 6.91 5.88 -16.77
C PRO A 149 7.08 6.61 -15.43
N THR A 150 6.57 6.04 -14.34
CA THR A 150 6.63 6.66 -13.01
C THR A 150 7.09 5.66 -11.95
N ALA A 151 7.56 6.18 -10.82
CA ALA A 151 7.90 5.38 -9.65
C ALA A 151 6.70 4.68 -8.99
N LEU A 152 5.49 4.83 -9.51
CA LEU A 152 4.29 4.14 -9.03
C LEU A 152 3.98 2.89 -9.85
N CYS A 153 4.59 2.73 -11.02
CA CYS A 153 4.31 1.63 -11.94
C CYS A 153 4.81 0.23 -11.50
N PRO A 154 5.94 0.08 -10.78
CA PRO A 154 6.46 -1.26 -10.46
C PRO A 154 5.57 -2.07 -9.52
N THR A 155 5.02 -1.43 -8.48
CA THR A 155 4.25 -2.09 -7.41
C THR A 155 3.06 -1.27 -6.91
N GLY A 156 2.97 0.01 -7.29
CA GLY A 156 2.14 0.99 -6.61
C GLY A 156 0.74 1.18 -7.22
N PRO A 157 0.13 2.37 -7.04
CA PRO A 157 -1.23 2.68 -7.49
C PRO A 157 -1.55 2.33 -8.95
N THR A 158 -0.61 2.53 -9.86
CA THR A 158 -0.78 2.22 -11.28
C THR A 158 -0.93 0.72 -11.54
N LEU A 159 -0.13 -0.11 -10.83
CA LEU A 159 -0.18 -1.55 -10.97
C LEU A 159 -1.46 -2.11 -10.35
N PHE A 160 -1.79 -1.66 -9.15
CA PHE A 160 -2.99 -2.11 -8.46
C PHE A 160 -4.25 -1.74 -9.22
N GLY A 161 -4.32 -0.50 -9.72
CA GLY A 161 -5.38 -0.05 -10.61
C GLY A 161 -5.54 -0.93 -11.85
N LYS A 162 -4.43 -1.31 -12.48
CA LYS A 162 -4.45 -2.26 -13.60
C LYS A 162 -4.98 -3.63 -13.18
N ALA A 163 -4.58 -4.13 -12.00
CA ALA A 163 -5.06 -5.41 -11.50
C ALA A 163 -6.58 -5.39 -11.27
N VAL A 164 -7.11 -4.30 -10.69
CA VAL A 164 -8.55 -4.09 -10.53
C VAL A 164 -9.25 -4.05 -11.89
N ALA A 165 -8.78 -3.20 -12.82
CA ALA A 165 -9.37 -3.05 -14.14
C ALA A 165 -9.37 -4.33 -14.99
N LEU A 166 -8.43 -5.25 -14.76
CA LEU A 166 -8.36 -6.53 -15.46
C LEU A 166 -9.26 -7.62 -14.85
N THR A 167 -9.78 -7.42 -13.64
CA THR A 167 -10.40 -8.52 -12.88
C THR A 167 -11.77 -8.21 -12.32
N CYS A 168 -12.11 -6.95 -12.07
CA CYS A 168 -13.34 -6.57 -11.39
C CYS A 168 -14.38 -5.98 -12.34
N GLU A 169 -15.64 -6.30 -12.06
CA GLU A 169 -16.82 -5.57 -12.53
C GLU A 169 -17.24 -4.51 -11.49
N PRO A 170 -18.07 -3.52 -11.85
CA PRO A 170 -18.52 -2.49 -10.92
C PRO A 170 -19.17 -3.05 -9.63
N GLU A 171 -19.87 -4.17 -9.73
CA GLU A 171 -20.58 -4.79 -8.60
C GLU A 171 -19.62 -5.38 -7.56
N ASP A 172 -18.40 -5.73 -7.96
CA ASP A 172 -17.34 -6.24 -7.09
C ASP A 172 -16.75 -5.14 -6.18
N LEU A 173 -17.08 -3.87 -6.44
CA LEU A 173 -16.37 -2.73 -5.89
C LEU A 173 -17.23 -1.87 -4.97
N ILE A 174 -16.56 -1.29 -3.97
CA ILE A 174 -16.99 -0.07 -3.28
C ILE A 174 -15.92 0.97 -3.59
N VAL A 175 -16.32 2.06 -4.26
CA VAL A 175 -15.38 3.04 -4.79
C VAL A 175 -15.53 4.37 -4.04
N GLY A 176 -14.43 4.84 -3.49
CA GLY A 176 -14.23 6.22 -3.09
C GLY A 176 -13.20 6.93 -3.96
N GLU A 177 -12.74 8.10 -3.54
CA GLU A 177 -11.73 8.86 -4.25
C GLU A 177 -10.78 9.62 -3.33
N ALA A 178 -9.58 9.91 -3.83
CA ALA A 178 -8.64 10.82 -3.22
C ALA A 178 -8.96 12.26 -3.69
N VAL A 179 -9.21 13.15 -2.74
CA VAL A 179 -9.51 14.58 -2.99
C VAL A 179 -8.49 15.47 -2.28
N ARG A 180 -8.09 16.58 -2.92
CA ARG A 180 -7.12 17.54 -2.33
C ARG A 180 -7.75 18.43 -1.26
N SER A 181 -9.06 18.56 -1.26
CA SER A 181 -9.84 19.41 -0.36
C SER A 181 -10.55 18.54 0.66
N VAL A 182 -10.49 18.91 1.95
CA VAL A 182 -11.41 18.36 2.95
C VAL A 182 -12.71 19.17 2.84
N PRO A 183 -13.90 18.54 2.70
CA PRO A 183 -15.16 19.28 2.76
C PRO A 183 -15.28 20.05 4.09
N PRO A 184 -15.99 21.20 4.15
CA PRO A 184 -16.01 22.08 5.32
C PRO A 184 -16.56 21.52 6.64
N ALA A 185 -16.88 20.22 6.73
CA ALA A 185 -17.48 19.61 7.91
C ALA A 185 -16.53 18.57 8.55
N ALA A 186 -15.87 19.00 9.63
CA ALA A 186 -15.53 18.26 10.85
C ALA A 186 -14.17 18.71 11.41
N ALA A 187 -14.22 19.66 12.37
CA ALA A 187 -13.33 19.81 13.52
C ALA A 187 -11.87 19.32 13.39
N LEU A 188 -11.14 19.78 12.38
CA LEU A 188 -9.69 19.66 12.35
C LEU A 188 -9.11 21.04 12.53
N GLN A 189 -8.21 21.16 13.51
CA GLN A 189 -7.53 22.42 13.79
C GLN A 189 -6.91 22.97 12.50
N PRO A 190 -6.97 24.30 12.23
CA PRO A 190 -6.59 24.88 10.93
C PRO A 190 -5.08 24.84 10.61
N SER A 191 -4.27 24.07 11.33
CA SER A 191 -2.81 24.21 11.35
C SER A 191 -2.02 23.05 10.74
N ALA A 192 -2.65 21.95 10.32
CA ALA A 192 -1.91 20.79 9.82
C ALA A 192 -1.82 20.77 8.29
N ASP A 193 -0.58 20.74 7.79
CA ASP A 193 -0.22 20.50 6.39
C ASP A 193 -0.70 19.12 5.91
N PHE A 194 -1.95 19.01 5.44
CA PHE A 194 -2.50 17.76 4.92
C PHE A 194 -2.13 17.52 3.46
N GLY A 195 -1.90 16.24 3.09
CA GLY A 195 -1.59 15.85 1.72
C GLY A 195 -2.84 15.76 0.85
N HIS A 196 -3.80 14.94 1.29
CA HIS A 196 -5.10 14.71 0.66
C HIS A 196 -6.06 13.99 1.62
N CYS A 197 -7.33 13.88 1.25
CA CYS A 197 -8.34 13.10 1.95
C CYS A 197 -8.83 11.96 1.06
N LEU A 198 -9.24 10.85 1.66
CA LEU A 198 -10.01 9.79 1.01
C LEU A 198 -11.49 10.03 1.35
N SER A 199 -12.34 10.11 0.34
CA SER A 199 -13.80 10.29 0.49
C SER A 199 -14.57 9.15 -0.14
N HIS A 200 -15.79 8.93 0.35
CA HIS A 200 -16.78 8.04 -0.24
C HIS A 200 -18.16 8.70 -0.09
N ASP A 201 -18.94 8.76 -1.17
CA ASP A 201 -20.25 9.43 -1.20
C ASP A 201 -20.23 10.88 -0.67
N GLY A 202 -19.18 11.63 -1.00
CA GLY A 202 -18.98 13.01 -0.56
C GLY A 202 -18.47 13.16 0.88
N GLU A 203 -18.40 12.07 1.65
CA GLU A 203 -18.01 12.09 3.04
C GLU A 203 -16.52 11.75 3.23
N PRO A 204 -15.76 12.51 4.05
CA PRO A 204 -14.35 12.24 4.29
C PRO A 204 -14.16 11.03 5.22
N ILE A 205 -13.45 10.02 4.73
CA ILE A 205 -13.11 8.78 5.44
C ILE A 205 -11.83 8.93 6.26
N ALA A 206 -10.74 9.35 5.61
CA ALA A 206 -9.43 9.44 6.24
C ALA A 206 -8.58 10.53 5.60
N ILE A 207 -7.77 11.19 6.41
CA ILE A 207 -6.91 12.30 6.00
C ILE A 207 -5.46 11.85 6.02
N LYS A 208 -4.76 12.10 4.91
CA LYS A 208 -3.33 11.84 4.81
C LYS A 208 -2.55 12.97 5.46
N ARG A 209 -1.98 12.71 6.63
CA ARG A 209 -1.12 13.62 7.41
C ARG A 209 0.34 13.62 6.95
N LYS A 210 0.55 13.34 5.66
CA LYS A 210 1.87 13.29 5.00
C LYS A 210 1.73 13.78 3.56
N ARG A 211 2.59 14.70 3.13
CA ARG A 211 2.58 15.19 1.75
C ARG A 211 3.03 14.09 0.78
N GLY A 212 2.40 14.04 -0.40
CA GLY A 212 2.69 13.05 -1.44
C GLY A 212 4.19 13.00 -1.82
N GLY A 213 4.74 11.79 -1.93
CA GLY A 213 6.13 11.57 -2.35
C GLY A 213 7.24 11.93 -1.34
N LYS A 214 6.90 12.48 -0.17
CA LYS A 214 7.85 12.81 0.91
C LYS A 214 8.22 11.57 1.75
N PRO A 215 9.35 11.59 2.48
CA PRO A 215 9.78 10.46 3.33
C PRO A 215 8.86 10.27 4.55
N ILE A 216 8.90 9.07 5.15
CA ILE A 216 8.16 8.75 6.37
C ILE A 216 8.65 9.56 7.59
N SER A 217 9.82 10.18 7.51
CA SER A 217 10.35 11.09 8.54
C SER A 217 9.48 12.32 8.80
N GLN A 218 8.57 12.68 7.89
CA GLN A 218 7.55 13.70 8.18
C GLN A 218 6.58 13.28 9.29
N LEU A 219 6.43 11.97 9.51
CA LEU A 219 5.69 11.42 10.63
C LEU A 219 6.59 11.24 11.86
N GLY A 220 7.86 11.69 11.85
CA GLY A 220 8.81 11.45 12.94
C GLY A 220 9.44 10.06 12.93
N VAL A 221 9.40 9.35 11.80
CA VAL A 221 9.95 7.99 11.68
C VAL A 221 11.29 8.01 10.93
N GLY A 222 12.34 7.51 11.60
CA GLY A 222 13.69 7.34 11.06
C GLY A 222 13.84 6.14 10.12
N GLY A 223 15.06 5.90 9.64
CA GLY A 223 15.43 4.65 8.97
C GLY A 223 14.70 4.30 7.65
N GLY A 224 13.88 5.20 7.11
CA GLY A 224 13.18 4.96 5.84
C GLY A 224 14.04 5.27 4.62
N ASN A 225 13.82 4.56 3.51
CA ASN A 225 14.44 4.90 2.22
C ASN A 225 13.51 5.67 1.28
N ARG A 226 14.08 6.28 0.22
CA ARG A 226 13.32 7.09 -0.75
C ARG A 226 13.16 6.34 -2.07
N TYR A 227 12.00 5.69 -2.24
CA TYR A 227 11.67 4.95 -3.46
C TYR A 227 11.82 5.78 -4.75
N ASN A 228 11.40 7.05 -4.73
CA ASN A 228 11.57 7.97 -5.87
C ASN A 228 13.04 8.17 -6.26
N ARG A 229 13.97 8.16 -5.28
CA ARG A 229 15.41 8.27 -5.55
C ARG A 229 15.92 6.98 -6.18
N LEU A 230 15.62 5.83 -5.56
CA LEU A 230 16.01 4.51 -6.05
C LEU A 230 15.46 4.22 -7.46
N TRP A 231 14.24 4.67 -7.75
CA TRP A 231 13.67 4.56 -9.08
C TRP A 231 14.43 5.43 -10.11
N ARG A 232 14.74 6.69 -9.78
CA ARG A 232 15.51 7.59 -10.66
C ARG A 232 16.93 7.08 -10.91
N SER A 233 17.57 6.49 -9.91
CA SER A 233 18.92 5.93 -10.03
C SER A 233 18.97 4.51 -10.61
N ARG A 234 17.82 3.94 -11.01
CA ARG A 234 17.72 2.56 -11.54
C ARG A 234 18.22 1.50 -10.55
N GLU A 235 17.88 1.70 -9.27
CA GLU A 235 18.30 0.89 -8.13
C GLU A 235 17.10 0.25 -7.40
N VAL A 236 15.99 0.00 -8.10
CA VAL A 236 14.79 -0.61 -7.49
C VAL A 236 14.98 -2.09 -7.18
N TYR A 237 15.74 -2.79 -8.02
CA TYR A 237 15.94 -4.23 -7.95
C TYR A 237 17.35 -4.50 -7.44
N ARG A 238 17.49 -5.42 -6.47
CA ARG A 238 18.79 -5.94 -6.04
C ARG A 238 19.40 -6.74 -7.19
N ASP A 239 20.72 -6.63 -7.34
CA ASP A 239 21.46 -7.44 -8.31
C ASP A 239 21.21 -8.92 -8.04
N ARG A 240 20.76 -9.62 -9.09
CA ARG A 240 20.69 -11.09 -9.04
C ARG A 240 22.09 -11.65 -9.22
N PRO A 241 22.47 -12.71 -8.49
CA PRO A 241 23.71 -13.41 -8.77
C PRO A 241 23.78 -13.85 -10.24
N LEU A 242 24.98 -13.84 -10.81
CA LEU A 242 25.23 -14.02 -12.25
C LEU A 242 24.46 -15.21 -12.88
N TRP A 243 24.33 -16.33 -12.16
CA TRP A 243 23.63 -17.53 -12.62
C TRP A 243 22.13 -17.30 -12.91
N ALA A 244 21.47 -16.39 -12.19
CA ALA A 244 20.06 -16.06 -12.38
C ALA A 244 19.82 -15.05 -13.52
N ARG A 245 20.88 -14.43 -14.06
CA ARG A 245 20.82 -13.50 -15.20
C ARG A 245 20.88 -14.23 -16.55
N ILE A 246 21.45 -15.44 -16.59
CA ILE A 246 21.68 -16.22 -17.82
C ILE A 246 20.38 -16.75 -18.43
N PHE A 247 19.31 -16.94 -17.63
CA PHE A 247 18.00 -17.38 -18.11
C PHE A 247 17.15 -16.30 -18.82
N ARG A 248 17.69 -15.11 -19.09
CA ARG A 248 16.95 -14.01 -19.76
C ARG A 248 16.79 -14.13 -21.28
N TRP A 249 17.42 -15.10 -21.93
CA TRP A 249 17.52 -15.16 -23.40
C TRP A 249 16.82 -16.36 -24.07
N ARG A 250 15.78 -16.95 -23.45
CA ARG A 250 14.95 -17.96 -24.10
C ARG A 250 13.50 -17.93 -23.61
N ILE A 251 12.72 -16.93 -24.02
CA ILE A 251 11.29 -17.02 -24.39
C ILE A 251 11.03 -15.90 -25.41
#